data_AF-A0A7Y2L383-F1
#
_entry.id   AF-A0A7Y2L383-F1
#
_cell.length_a   1.000
_cell.length_b   1.000
_cell.length_c   1.000
_cell.angle_alpha   90.00
_cell.angle_beta   90.00
_cell.angle_gamma   90.00
#
_symmetry.space_group_name_H-M   'P 1'
#
loop_
_entity.id
_entity.type
_entity.pdbx_description
1 polymer ?
#
loop_
_entity_poly.entity_id
_entity_poly.type
_entity_poly.pdbx_seq_one_letter_code
_entity_poly.pdbx_strand_id
1 'polypeptide(L)'
;QASRQSLRDLDSDQLLASQKGDYKVQLEARLGLNFEQFTRAVMLAQSEFSAFLKADDNERSELLEKLTDTALYTRLGKRAFDKAKEARDNHKQLLDQAVGVTPLTPEARVELDQQYDEARQQLKNRQSQLKQLEQQHSWLKTLRELQEQQQSAAEQLQQAQTLWQSQADQRQTLNLLEQLAPQRHQFARLAELEAQLSPLAAHIAAHLQQQTALSQRQGQLQQALQTAQLEATQAQARQRECAPRVQQAHLAQANLSRLTQTLDAQQVLMQQAQQACDEGQQGLARMIEHQQQGAGRIEHITRQLEQSAELTPLANAWDAYRPRLQQLVRLSNNLGTGNKELPAFEQRAQLAAQ
;
A
#
# COMPACT_ATOMS: atom_id res chain seq x y z
N GLN A 1 -100.71 56.52 111.62
CA GLN A 1 -101.14 55.42 110.71
C GLN A 1 -100.94 55.90 109.26
N ALA A 2 -100.21 55.15 108.42
CA ALA A 2 -99.99 55.52 107.02
C ALA A 2 -101.22 55.13 106.17
N SER A 3 -101.87 56.12 105.56
CA SER A 3 -103.00 55.92 104.64
C SER A 3 -102.52 55.25 103.34
N ARG A 4 -103.12 54.11 102.99
CA ARG A 4 -102.87 53.37 101.73
C ARG A 4 -103.84 53.89 100.67
N GLN A 5 -103.33 54.45 99.58
CA GLN A 5 -104.11 54.98 98.46
C GLN A 5 -104.04 54.00 97.28
N SER A 6 -105.17 53.70 96.65
CA SER A 6 -105.23 52.85 95.45
C SER A 6 -106.23 53.42 94.45
N LEU A 7 -105.88 53.39 93.16
CA LEU A 7 -106.78 53.76 92.07
C LEU A 7 -107.46 52.49 91.56
N ARG A 8 -108.79 52.44 91.60
CA ARG A 8 -109.59 51.36 91.02
C ARG A 8 -110.54 51.94 90.00
N ASP A 9 -110.68 51.22 88.89
CA ASP A 9 -111.77 51.45 87.96
C ASP A 9 -113.01 50.72 88.49
N LEU A 10 -114.10 51.45 88.69
CA LEU A 10 -115.32 50.92 89.30
C LEU A 10 -116.15 50.11 88.32
N ASP A 11 -116.03 50.36 87.01
CA ASP A 11 -116.80 49.64 85.99
C ASP A 11 -116.19 48.27 85.69
N SER A 12 -114.86 48.14 85.83
CA SER A 12 -114.11 46.91 85.55
C SER A 12 -113.57 46.19 86.80
N ASP A 13 -113.81 46.75 88.00
CA ASP A 13 -113.28 46.36 89.32
C ASP A 13 -111.75 46.08 89.33
N GLN A 14 -111.02 46.70 88.39
CA GLN A 14 -109.59 46.48 88.21
C GLN A 14 -108.78 47.49 89.03
N LEU A 15 -107.76 47.00 89.74
CA LEU A 15 -106.82 47.84 90.46
C LEU A 15 -105.75 48.39 89.50
N LEU A 16 -105.88 49.67 89.17
CA LEU A 16 -105.04 50.37 88.19
C LEU A 16 -103.69 50.82 88.79
N ALA A 17 -103.66 51.19 90.06
CA ALA A 17 -102.42 51.54 90.74
C ALA A 17 -102.52 51.33 92.26
N SER A 18 -101.48 50.71 92.86
CA SER A 18 -101.37 50.48 94.32
C SER A 18 -100.15 51.16 94.94
N GLN A 19 -99.16 51.56 94.14
CA GLN A 19 -97.94 52.26 94.58
C GLN A 19 -98.05 53.78 94.34
N LYS A 20 -97.52 54.58 95.28
CA LYS A 20 -97.67 56.04 95.32
C LYS A 20 -97.20 56.79 94.05
N GLY A 21 -96.17 56.28 93.36
CA GLY A 21 -95.60 56.90 92.15
C GLY A 21 -96.46 56.67 90.91
N ASP A 22 -96.77 55.40 90.61
CA ASP A 22 -97.63 55.02 89.49
C ASP A 22 -99.05 55.55 89.65
N TYR A 23 -99.53 55.66 90.89
CA TYR A 23 -100.82 56.30 91.19
C TYR A 23 -100.87 57.73 90.65
N LYS A 24 -99.82 58.54 90.84
CA LYS A 24 -99.79 59.91 90.32
C LYS A 24 -99.78 59.95 88.81
N VAL A 25 -98.86 59.24 88.15
CA VAL A 25 -98.72 59.28 86.68
C VAL A 25 -99.99 58.77 85.98
N GLN A 26 -100.58 57.67 86.46
CA GLN A 26 -101.82 57.13 85.91
C GLN A 26 -103.00 58.09 86.14
N LEU A 27 -103.06 58.72 87.31
CA LEU A 27 -104.11 59.69 87.64
C LEU A 27 -104.01 60.95 86.75
N GLU A 28 -102.81 61.48 86.53
CA GLU A 28 -102.59 62.62 85.63
C GLU A 28 -102.88 62.27 84.17
N ALA A 29 -102.48 61.08 83.71
CA ALA A 29 -102.75 60.62 82.36
C ALA A 29 -104.27 60.44 82.08
N ARG A 30 -105.04 60.03 83.09
CA ARG A 30 -106.49 59.82 82.97
C ARG A 30 -107.30 61.10 83.15
N LEU A 31 -106.87 61.99 84.05
CA LEU A 31 -107.51 63.29 84.26
C LEU A 31 -107.09 64.33 83.20
N GLY A 32 -105.97 64.11 82.50
CA GLY A 32 -105.39 65.06 81.56
C GLY A 32 -104.74 66.28 82.23
N LEU A 33 -104.72 66.33 83.56
CA LEU A 33 -104.24 67.45 84.37
C LEU A 33 -103.34 66.93 85.50
N ASN A 34 -102.24 67.64 85.76
CA ASN A 34 -101.44 67.39 86.96
C ASN A 34 -102.11 67.96 88.22
N PHE A 35 -101.62 67.61 89.41
CA PHE A 35 -102.25 68.06 90.68
C PHE A 35 -102.41 69.59 90.75
N GLU A 36 -101.37 70.36 90.43
CA GLU A 36 -101.42 71.82 90.45
C GLU A 36 -102.39 72.39 89.40
N GLN A 37 -102.49 71.75 88.25
CA GLN A 37 -103.43 72.11 87.19
C GLN A 37 -104.88 71.80 87.59
N PHE A 38 -105.11 70.70 88.31
CA PHE A 38 -106.43 70.30 88.80
C PHE A 38 -106.96 71.24 89.89
N THR A 39 -106.15 71.64 90.88
CA THR A 39 -106.54 72.66 91.88
C THR A 39 -106.79 74.03 91.25
N ARG A 40 -106.04 74.40 90.21
CA ARG A 40 -106.22 75.69 89.54
C ARG A 40 -107.43 75.74 88.60
N ALA A 41 -107.77 74.63 87.95
CA ALA A 41 -108.82 74.60 86.91
C ALA A 41 -110.17 74.02 87.37
N VAL A 42 -110.18 73.05 88.31
CA VAL A 42 -111.39 72.27 88.65
C VAL A 42 -111.82 72.47 90.09
N MET A 43 -110.87 72.46 91.05
CA MET A 43 -111.17 72.56 92.47
C MET A 43 -110.78 73.95 93.00
N LEU A 44 -111.66 74.94 92.77
CA LEU A 44 -111.45 76.34 93.19
C LEU A 44 -111.42 76.47 94.73
N ALA A 45 -110.27 76.22 95.33
CA ALA A 45 -110.02 76.52 96.74
C ALA A 45 -110.08 78.04 96.97
N GLN A 46 -110.58 78.45 98.14
CA GLN A 46 -110.90 79.84 98.51
C GLN A 46 -109.64 80.71 98.74
N SER A 47 -108.73 80.77 97.75
CA SER A 47 -107.55 81.66 97.67
C SER A 47 -106.66 81.40 96.43
N GLU A 48 -106.90 80.37 95.60
CA GLU A 48 -105.96 79.97 94.54
C GLU A 48 -106.26 80.49 93.12
N PHE A 49 -107.41 81.14 92.88
CA PHE A 49 -107.68 81.77 91.56
C PHE A 49 -106.66 82.87 91.20
N SER A 50 -106.13 83.58 92.20
CA SER A 50 -105.10 84.60 92.02
C SER A 50 -103.77 84.03 91.50
N ALA A 51 -103.49 82.75 91.76
CA ALA A 51 -102.28 82.08 91.26
C ALA A 51 -102.36 81.80 89.75
N PHE A 52 -103.57 81.57 89.20
CA PHE A 52 -103.77 81.43 87.76
C PHE A 52 -103.50 82.75 87.01
N LEU A 53 -103.90 83.90 87.57
CA LEU A 53 -103.64 85.23 86.97
C LEU A 53 -102.17 85.67 87.08
N LYS A 54 -101.43 85.17 88.08
CA LYS A 54 -100.02 85.50 88.31
C LYS A 54 -99.03 84.55 87.64
N ALA A 55 -99.49 83.47 87.01
CA ALA A 55 -98.62 82.53 86.31
C ALA A 55 -97.96 83.19 85.08
N ASP A 56 -96.71 82.80 84.81
CA ASP A 56 -95.93 83.27 83.67
C ASP A 56 -96.59 82.88 82.34
N ASP A 57 -96.37 83.66 81.27
CA ASP A 57 -97.06 83.51 79.98
C ASP A 57 -96.89 82.09 79.40
N ASN A 58 -95.75 81.44 79.63
CA ASN A 58 -95.49 80.06 79.22
C ASN A 58 -96.34 79.04 80.00
N GLU A 59 -96.38 79.14 81.33
CA GLU A 59 -97.15 78.23 82.17
C GLU A 59 -98.66 78.38 81.92
N ARG A 60 -99.12 79.61 81.70
CA ARG A 60 -100.49 79.91 81.30
C ARG A 60 -100.82 79.33 79.94
N SER A 61 -99.91 79.45 78.98
CA SER A 61 -100.07 78.90 77.62
C SER A 61 -100.14 77.38 77.64
N GLU A 62 -99.31 76.69 78.44
CA GLU A 62 -99.37 75.23 78.58
C GLU A 62 -100.67 74.75 79.24
N LEU A 63 -101.19 75.49 80.23
CA LEU A 63 -102.46 75.18 80.88
C LEU A 63 -103.66 75.36 79.93
N LEU A 64 -103.67 76.45 79.16
CA LEU A 64 -104.69 76.72 78.15
C LEU A 64 -104.59 75.73 76.97
N GLU A 65 -103.38 75.33 76.58
CA GLU A 65 -103.13 74.34 75.51
C GLU A 65 -103.74 72.98 75.86
N LYS A 66 -103.62 72.53 77.11
CA LYS A 66 -104.20 71.27 77.59
C LYS A 66 -105.72 71.34 77.80
N LEU A 67 -106.24 72.50 78.22
CA LEU A 67 -107.70 72.72 78.37
C LEU A 67 -108.43 72.81 77.03
N THR A 68 -107.76 73.30 75.98
CA THR A 68 -108.36 73.54 74.65
C THR A 68 -107.96 72.51 73.59
N ASP A 69 -107.21 71.48 73.97
CA ASP A 69 -106.62 70.46 73.08
C ASP A 69 -105.84 71.04 71.88
N THR A 70 -105.18 72.19 72.07
CA THR A 70 -104.41 72.89 71.02
C THR A 70 -102.95 72.44 70.93
N ALA A 71 -102.60 71.34 71.60
CA ALA A 71 -101.23 70.79 71.62
C ALA A 71 -100.69 70.32 70.27
N LEU A 72 -101.55 70.26 69.26
CA LEU A 72 -101.17 70.00 67.89
C LEU A 72 -100.40 71.19 67.27
N TYR A 73 -100.71 72.44 67.62
CA TYR A 73 -100.06 73.62 67.04
C TYR A 73 -98.63 73.81 67.55
N THR A 74 -98.38 73.55 68.83
CA THR A 74 -97.03 73.56 69.41
C THR A 74 -96.14 72.49 68.77
N ARG A 75 -96.71 71.31 68.48
CA ARG A 75 -96.03 70.25 67.70
C ARG A 75 -95.76 70.66 66.26
N LEU A 76 -96.70 71.35 65.61
CA LEU A 76 -96.54 71.85 64.24
C LEU A 76 -95.45 72.92 64.16
N GLY A 77 -95.38 73.84 65.13
CA GLY A 77 -94.35 74.87 65.23
C GLY A 77 -92.95 74.28 65.40
N LYS A 78 -92.79 73.29 66.29
CA LYS A 78 -91.52 72.55 66.45
C LYS A 78 -91.11 71.87 65.15
N ARG A 79 -92.03 71.16 64.49
CA ARG A 79 -91.74 70.47 63.21
C ARG A 79 -91.38 71.44 62.08
N ALA A 80 -92.02 72.61 62.02
CA ALA A 80 -91.69 73.65 61.05
C ALA A 80 -90.29 74.23 61.29
N PHE A 81 -89.91 74.46 62.55
CA PHE A 81 -88.56 74.88 62.92
C PHE A 81 -87.51 73.83 62.55
N ASP A 82 -87.76 72.56 62.86
CA ASP A 82 -86.87 71.45 62.53
C ASP A 82 -86.66 71.34 61.01
N LYS A 83 -87.74 71.42 60.22
CA LYS A 83 -87.67 71.45 58.74
C LYS A 83 -86.88 72.64 58.21
N ALA A 84 -87.05 73.83 58.78
CA ALA A 84 -86.33 75.02 58.37
C ALA A 84 -84.83 74.93 58.72
N LYS A 85 -84.49 74.30 59.85
CA LYS A 85 -83.11 74.02 60.24
C LYS A 85 -82.47 73.02 59.29
N GLU A 86 -83.14 71.90 59.02
CA GLU A 86 -82.67 70.87 58.07
C GLU A 86 -82.43 71.45 56.67
N ALA A 87 -83.34 72.28 56.16
CA ALA A 87 -83.18 72.93 54.87
C ALA A 87 -81.96 73.89 54.84
N ARG A 88 -81.72 74.63 55.93
CA ARG A 88 -80.54 75.50 56.06
C ARG A 88 -79.24 74.70 56.11
N ASP A 89 -79.22 73.61 56.87
CA ASP A 89 -78.04 72.75 56.99
C ASP A 89 -77.71 72.08 55.65
N ASN A 90 -78.72 71.60 54.91
CA ASN A 90 -78.55 71.05 53.56
C ASN A 90 -78.04 72.10 52.56
N HIS A 91 -78.58 73.32 52.59
CA HIS A 91 -78.09 74.40 51.73
C HIS A 91 -76.63 74.75 52.02
N LYS A 92 -76.25 74.80 53.30
CA LYS A 92 -74.87 75.06 53.71
C LYS A 92 -73.94 73.94 53.24
N GLN A 93 -74.34 72.67 53.38
CA GLN A 93 -73.55 71.54 52.87
C GLN A 93 -73.34 71.60 51.35
N LEU A 94 -74.38 71.97 50.59
CA LEU A 94 -74.27 72.13 49.14
C LEU A 94 -73.34 73.29 48.77
N LEU A 95 -73.38 74.41 49.50
CA LEU A 95 -72.44 75.51 49.31
C LEU A 95 -71.01 75.09 49.64
N ASP A 96 -70.79 74.42 50.77
CA ASP A 96 -69.45 73.95 51.19
C ASP A 96 -68.89 72.93 50.17
N GLN A 97 -69.73 72.08 49.58
CA GLN A 97 -69.34 71.18 48.47
C GLN A 97 -69.01 71.94 47.18
N ALA A 98 -69.69 73.06 46.91
CA ALA A 98 -69.46 73.87 45.72
C ALA A 98 -68.20 74.75 45.81
N VAL A 99 -67.73 75.11 47.01
CA VAL A 99 -66.52 75.94 47.22
C VAL A 99 -65.25 75.30 46.65
N GLY A 100 -65.22 73.96 46.50
CA GLY A 100 -64.10 73.25 45.87
C GLY A 100 -64.17 73.17 44.34
N VAL A 101 -65.28 73.57 43.73
CA VAL A 101 -65.53 73.47 42.28
C VAL A 101 -65.92 74.84 41.76
N THR A 102 -65.00 75.80 41.85
CA THR A 102 -65.19 77.10 41.23
C THR A 102 -65.05 76.94 39.71
N PRO A 103 -66.13 77.10 38.92
CA PRO A 103 -65.99 77.06 37.47
C PRO A 103 -65.07 78.20 37.02
N LEU A 104 -64.20 77.92 36.03
CA LEU A 104 -63.43 78.98 35.38
C LEU A 104 -64.38 80.06 34.86
N THR A 105 -63.91 81.31 34.86
CA THR A 105 -64.65 82.36 34.18
C THR A 105 -64.81 82.01 32.69
N PRO A 106 -65.91 82.40 32.04
CA PRO A 106 -66.15 82.10 30.63
C PRO A 106 -64.97 82.52 29.73
N GLU A 107 -64.31 83.63 30.04
CA GLU A 107 -63.16 84.15 29.31
C GLU A 107 -61.94 83.24 29.46
N ALA A 108 -61.61 82.84 30.70
CA ALA A 108 -60.48 81.94 30.97
C ALA A 108 -60.70 80.54 30.36
N ARG A 109 -61.96 80.10 30.28
CA ARG A 109 -62.31 78.83 29.62
C ARG A 109 -62.09 78.93 28.11
N VAL A 110 -62.54 80.01 27.46
CA VAL A 110 -62.37 80.22 26.03
C VAL A 110 -60.88 80.34 25.66
N GLU A 111 -60.08 81.06 26.44
CA GLU A 111 -58.63 81.15 26.23
C GLU A 111 -57.94 79.77 26.33
N LEU A 112 -58.31 78.96 27.32
CA LEU A 112 -57.73 77.64 27.51
C LEU A 112 -58.16 76.66 26.42
N ASP A 113 -59.41 76.71 25.97
CA ASP A 113 -59.90 75.91 24.85
C ASP A 113 -59.20 76.31 23.54
N GLN A 114 -58.95 77.61 23.31
CA GLN A 114 -58.14 78.09 22.17
C GLN A 114 -56.71 77.56 22.22
N GLN A 115 -56.02 77.67 23.36
CA GLN A 115 -54.66 77.14 23.53
C GLN A 115 -54.60 75.62 23.33
N TYR A 116 -55.63 74.90 23.82
CA TYR A 116 -55.74 73.46 23.62
C TYR A 116 -55.89 73.11 22.14
N ASP A 117 -56.78 73.80 21.41
CA ASP A 117 -57.00 73.55 19.99
C ASP A 117 -55.78 73.91 19.15
N GLU A 118 -55.08 75.00 19.46
CA GLU A 118 -53.82 75.37 18.82
C GLU A 118 -52.74 74.32 19.07
N ALA A 119 -52.53 73.91 20.32
CA ALA A 119 -51.56 72.87 20.67
C ALA A 119 -51.89 71.54 19.98
N ARG A 120 -53.18 71.19 19.89
CA ARG A 120 -53.66 69.99 19.19
C ARG A 120 -53.39 70.06 17.69
N GLN A 121 -53.60 71.20 17.05
CA GLN A 121 -53.27 71.40 15.63
C GLN A 121 -51.77 71.33 15.39
N GLN A 122 -50.96 71.97 16.25
CA GLN A 122 -49.50 71.91 16.17
C GLN A 122 -48.99 70.47 16.32
N LEU A 123 -49.51 69.71 17.28
CA LEU A 123 -49.17 68.31 17.48
C LEU A 123 -49.51 67.47 16.25
N LYS A 124 -50.70 67.66 15.66
CA LYS A 124 -51.10 66.97 14.43
C LYS A 124 -50.15 67.28 13.26
N ASN A 125 -49.76 68.54 13.10
CA ASN A 125 -48.83 68.96 12.04
C ASN A 125 -47.42 68.40 12.27
N ARG A 126 -46.92 68.39 13.51
CA ARG A 126 -45.61 67.79 13.80
C ARG A 126 -45.62 66.27 13.61
N GLN A 127 -46.71 65.60 13.95
CA GLN A 127 -46.87 64.17 13.69
C GLN A 127 -46.88 63.84 12.20
N SER A 128 -47.51 64.66 11.36
CA SER A 128 -47.48 64.44 9.91
C SER A 128 -46.09 64.70 9.33
N GLN A 129 -45.39 65.75 9.76
CA GLN A 129 -44.01 66.04 9.37
C GLN A 129 -43.06 64.91 9.79
N LEU A 130 -43.18 64.40 11.02
CA LEU A 130 -42.38 63.29 11.52
C LEU A 130 -42.58 62.04 10.66
N LYS A 131 -43.84 61.68 10.36
CA LYS A 131 -44.14 60.55 9.46
C LYS A 131 -43.53 60.72 8.07
N GLN A 132 -43.56 61.93 7.52
CA GLN A 132 -42.92 62.21 6.21
C GLN A 132 -41.41 62.05 6.27
N LEU A 133 -40.76 62.55 7.33
CA LEU A 133 -39.32 62.43 7.53
C LEU A 133 -38.90 60.97 7.76
N GLU A 134 -39.69 60.19 8.51
CA GLU A 134 -39.45 58.76 8.71
C GLU A 134 -39.51 57.99 7.38
N GLN A 135 -40.49 58.30 6.53
CA GLN A 135 -40.60 57.72 5.19
C GLN A 135 -39.42 58.10 4.28
N GLN A 136 -38.99 59.36 4.32
CA GLN A 136 -37.81 59.82 3.56
C GLN A 136 -36.53 59.14 4.06
N HIS A 137 -36.38 59.01 5.38
CA HIS A 137 -35.23 58.33 5.98
C HIS A 137 -35.20 56.84 5.60
N SER A 138 -36.35 56.15 5.71
CA SER A 138 -36.43 54.74 5.30
C SER A 138 -36.12 54.58 3.82
N TRP A 139 -36.63 55.46 2.96
CA TRP A 139 -36.36 55.43 1.53
C TRP A 139 -34.87 55.65 1.22
N LEU A 140 -34.22 56.64 1.83
CA LEU A 140 -32.78 56.88 1.66
C LEU A 140 -31.93 55.71 2.16
N LYS A 141 -32.35 55.06 3.25
CA LYS A 141 -31.69 53.86 3.77
C LYS A 141 -31.78 52.71 2.76
N THR A 142 -32.99 52.41 2.28
CA THR A 142 -33.20 51.38 1.25
C THR A 142 -32.44 51.69 -0.03
N LEU A 143 -32.42 52.95 -0.46
CA LEU A 143 -31.68 53.37 -1.65
C LEU A 143 -30.18 53.09 -1.51
N ARG A 144 -29.61 53.39 -0.34
CA ARG A 144 -28.20 53.11 -0.06
C ARG A 144 -27.90 51.62 -0.05
N GLU A 145 -28.74 50.82 0.60
CA GLU A 145 -28.62 49.36 0.61
C GLU A 145 -28.68 48.78 -0.81
N LEU A 146 -29.61 49.26 -1.64
CA LEU A 146 -29.72 48.83 -3.05
C LEU A 146 -28.51 49.26 -3.88
N GLN A 147 -27.96 50.45 -3.66
CA GLN A 147 -26.75 50.92 -4.35
C GLN A 147 -25.53 50.07 -3.98
N GLU A 148 -25.35 49.72 -2.71
CA GLU A 148 -24.27 48.83 -2.25
C GLU A 148 -24.44 47.42 -2.85
N GLN A 149 -25.66 46.88 -2.89
CA GLN A 149 -25.95 45.60 -3.55
C GLN A 149 -25.67 45.64 -5.06
N GLN A 150 -26.04 46.73 -5.75
CA GLN A 150 -25.77 46.90 -7.17
C GLN A 150 -24.25 46.94 -7.44
N GLN A 151 -23.49 47.68 -6.63
CA GLN A 151 -22.03 47.76 -6.76
C GLN A 151 -21.39 46.39 -6.53
N SER A 152 -21.77 45.69 -5.46
CA SER A 152 -21.25 44.34 -5.19
C SER A 152 -21.58 43.35 -6.30
N ALA A 153 -22.81 43.38 -6.83
CA ALA A 153 -23.20 42.52 -7.96
C ALA A 153 -22.43 42.86 -9.25
N ALA A 154 -22.17 44.14 -9.51
CA ALA A 154 -21.38 44.57 -10.66
C ALA A 154 -19.92 44.10 -10.54
N GLU A 155 -19.32 44.21 -9.36
CA GLU A 155 -17.98 43.69 -9.08
C GLU A 155 -17.91 42.17 -9.25
N GLN A 156 -18.88 41.44 -8.71
CA GLN A 156 -18.97 39.98 -8.87
C GLN A 156 -19.12 39.57 -10.34
N LEU A 157 -19.95 40.28 -11.10
CA LEU A 157 -20.13 40.04 -12.53
C LEU A 157 -18.82 40.31 -13.29
N GLN A 158 -18.13 41.41 -12.97
CA GLN A 158 -16.84 41.73 -13.59
C GLN A 158 -15.80 40.65 -13.27
N GLN A 159 -15.70 40.21 -12.02
CA GLN A 159 -14.80 39.12 -11.61
C GLN A 159 -15.14 37.79 -12.32
N ALA A 160 -16.42 37.43 -12.41
CA ALA A 160 -16.84 36.24 -13.12
C ALA A 160 -16.51 36.33 -14.62
N GLN A 161 -16.68 37.51 -15.23
CA GLN A 161 -16.39 37.74 -16.64
C GLN A 161 -14.87 37.72 -16.91
N THR A 162 -14.05 38.29 -16.04
CA THR A 162 -12.58 38.21 -16.19
C THR A 162 -12.08 36.79 -15.98
N LEU A 163 -12.60 36.05 -15.00
CA LEU A 163 -12.32 34.62 -14.83
C LEU A 163 -12.72 33.82 -16.07
N TRP A 164 -13.93 34.07 -16.60
CA TRP A 164 -14.40 33.44 -17.83
C TRP A 164 -13.47 33.78 -18.99
N GLN A 165 -13.08 35.03 -19.20
CA GLN A 165 -12.16 35.42 -20.27
C GLN A 165 -10.77 34.79 -20.10
N SER A 166 -10.23 34.75 -18.87
CA SER A 166 -8.91 34.17 -18.59
C SER A 166 -8.83 32.67 -18.90
N GLN A 167 -9.97 31.97 -18.87
CA GLN A 167 -10.08 30.54 -19.18
C GLN A 167 -10.46 30.28 -20.65
N ALA A 168 -10.41 31.28 -21.53
CA ALA A 168 -10.77 31.10 -22.95
C ALA A 168 -9.94 30.01 -23.64
N ASP A 169 -8.62 30.03 -23.45
CA ASP A 169 -7.71 29.07 -24.08
C ASP A 169 -7.90 27.64 -23.57
N GLN A 170 -8.18 27.49 -22.26
CA GLN A 170 -8.50 26.19 -21.67
C GLN A 170 -9.79 25.62 -22.24
N ARG A 171 -10.83 26.44 -22.42
CA ARG A 171 -12.09 26.01 -23.06
C ARG A 171 -11.90 25.64 -24.52
N GLN A 172 -11.10 26.42 -25.26
CA GLN A 172 -10.77 26.06 -26.65
C GLN A 172 -10.03 24.73 -26.71
N THR A 173 -9.05 24.52 -25.83
CA THR A 173 -8.30 23.26 -25.72
C THR A 173 -9.22 22.09 -25.40
N LEU A 174 -10.14 22.26 -24.44
CA LEU A 174 -11.14 21.24 -24.10
C LEU A 174 -12.04 20.91 -25.29
N ASN A 175 -12.52 21.92 -26.02
CA ASN A 175 -13.34 21.71 -27.21
C ASN A 175 -12.59 20.91 -28.29
N LEU A 176 -11.32 21.25 -28.54
CA LEU A 176 -10.46 20.50 -29.46
C LEU A 176 -10.27 19.05 -28.98
N LEU A 177 -10.04 18.84 -27.68
CA LEU A 177 -9.90 17.50 -27.10
C LEU A 177 -11.20 16.69 -27.20
N GLU A 178 -12.37 17.30 -27.01
CA GLU A 178 -13.67 16.65 -27.19
C GLU A 178 -13.91 16.26 -28.65
N GLN A 179 -13.54 17.12 -29.61
CA GLN A 179 -13.59 16.80 -31.03
C GLN A 179 -12.64 15.65 -31.41
N LEU A 180 -11.48 15.57 -30.75
CA LEU A 180 -10.49 14.50 -30.97
C LEU A 180 -10.80 13.21 -30.20
N ALA A 181 -11.60 13.28 -29.13
CA ALA A 181 -11.97 12.15 -28.29
C ALA A 181 -12.46 10.91 -29.07
N PRO A 182 -13.38 11.01 -30.06
CA PRO A 182 -13.81 9.85 -30.84
C PRO A 182 -12.67 9.20 -31.63
N GLN A 183 -11.63 9.95 -32.02
CA GLN A 183 -10.48 9.44 -32.79
C GLN A 183 -9.34 8.93 -31.90
N ARG A 184 -9.47 8.99 -30.56
CA ARG A 184 -8.43 8.58 -29.62
C ARG A 184 -7.93 7.15 -29.82
N HIS A 185 -8.83 6.25 -30.23
CA HIS A 185 -8.47 4.86 -30.57
C HIS A 185 -7.52 4.77 -31.78
N GLN A 186 -7.62 5.69 -32.74
CA GLN A 186 -6.73 5.73 -33.90
C GLN A 186 -5.31 6.13 -33.50
N PHE A 187 -5.15 7.11 -32.61
CA PHE A 187 -3.85 7.48 -32.06
C PHE A 187 -3.22 6.35 -31.23
N ALA A 188 -4.03 5.66 -30.41
CA ALA A 188 -3.56 4.47 -29.70
C ALA A 188 -3.13 3.36 -30.66
N ARG A 189 -3.89 3.16 -31.74
CA ARG A 189 -3.57 2.17 -32.78
C ARG A 189 -2.31 2.56 -33.56
N LEU A 190 -2.09 3.83 -33.87
CA LEU A 190 -0.86 4.31 -34.49
C LEU A 190 0.36 4.05 -33.60
N ALA A 191 0.28 4.37 -32.31
CA ALA A 191 1.36 4.09 -31.37
C ALA A 191 1.64 2.58 -31.22
N GLU A 192 0.59 1.74 -31.20
CA GLU A 192 0.73 0.29 -31.20
C GLU A 192 1.41 -0.22 -32.48
N LEU A 193 1.00 0.30 -33.65
CA LEU A 193 1.59 -0.05 -34.94
C LEU A 193 3.06 0.41 -35.05
N GLU A 194 3.39 1.63 -34.60
CA GLU A 194 4.78 2.11 -34.56
C GLU A 194 5.66 1.24 -33.66
N ALA A 195 5.13 0.84 -32.50
CA ALA A 195 5.81 -0.09 -31.59
C ALA A 195 6.02 -1.48 -32.21
N GLN A 196 5.15 -1.92 -33.14
CA GLN A 196 5.29 -3.18 -33.88
C GLN A 196 6.20 -3.04 -35.12
N LEU A 197 6.21 -1.90 -35.80
CA LEU A 197 7.00 -1.69 -37.02
C LEU A 197 8.51 -1.70 -36.75
N SER A 198 8.95 -1.09 -35.64
CA SER A 198 10.38 -1.05 -35.29
C SER A 198 11.01 -2.46 -35.13
N PRO A 199 10.45 -3.38 -34.32
CA PRO A 199 11.00 -4.72 -34.21
C PRO A 199 10.87 -5.49 -35.52
N LEU A 200 9.77 -5.35 -36.27
CA LEU A 200 9.62 -6.01 -37.57
C LEU A 200 10.70 -5.56 -38.56
N ALA A 201 11.00 -4.26 -38.63
CA ALA A 201 12.08 -3.73 -39.47
C ALA A 201 13.45 -4.30 -39.04
N ALA A 202 13.71 -4.43 -37.74
CA ALA A 202 14.92 -5.06 -37.23
C ALA A 202 15.02 -6.55 -37.60
N HIS A 203 13.91 -7.31 -37.52
CA HIS A 203 13.87 -8.71 -37.93
C HIS A 203 14.11 -8.87 -39.44
N ILE A 204 13.51 -8.01 -40.27
CA ILE A 204 13.73 -8.01 -41.72
C ILE A 204 15.21 -7.72 -42.03
N ALA A 205 15.81 -6.72 -41.39
CA ALA A 205 17.23 -6.41 -41.56
C ALA A 205 18.13 -7.59 -41.15
N ALA A 206 17.83 -8.26 -40.04
CA ALA A 206 18.56 -9.44 -39.59
C ALA A 206 18.44 -10.61 -40.58
N HIS A 207 17.24 -10.88 -41.10
CA HIS A 207 17.03 -11.93 -42.10
C HIS A 207 17.74 -11.62 -43.43
N LEU A 208 17.77 -10.36 -43.86
CA LEU A 208 18.53 -9.96 -45.05
C LEU A 208 20.04 -10.15 -44.85
N GLN A 209 20.59 -9.79 -43.69
CA GLN A 209 22.00 -10.05 -43.36
C GLN A 209 22.31 -11.56 -43.30
N GLN A 210 21.38 -12.35 -42.74
CA GLN A 210 21.54 -13.80 -42.71
C GLN A 210 21.51 -14.40 -44.12
N GLN A 211 20.61 -13.92 -44.99
CA GLN A 211 20.50 -14.36 -46.38
C GLN A 211 21.77 -14.03 -47.17
N THR A 212 22.35 -12.83 -47.00
CA THR A 212 23.60 -12.46 -47.67
C THR A 212 24.79 -13.27 -47.14
N ALA A 213 24.87 -13.53 -45.84
CA ALA A 213 25.91 -14.39 -45.27
C ALA A 213 25.80 -15.83 -45.79
N LEU A 214 24.59 -16.39 -45.85
CA LEU A 214 24.34 -17.73 -46.38
C LEU A 214 24.63 -17.82 -47.88
N SER A 215 24.27 -16.82 -48.68
CA SER A 215 24.57 -16.81 -50.11
C SER A 215 26.07 -16.71 -50.40
N GLN A 216 26.80 -15.88 -49.62
CA GLN A 216 28.27 -15.84 -49.68
C GLN A 216 28.88 -17.18 -49.29
N ARG A 217 28.38 -17.81 -48.22
CA ARG A 217 28.86 -19.13 -47.78
C ARG A 217 28.61 -20.20 -48.83
N GLN A 218 27.43 -20.18 -49.46
CA GLN A 218 27.09 -21.08 -50.56
C GLN A 218 28.03 -20.88 -51.75
N GLY A 219 28.32 -19.63 -52.13
CA GLY A 219 29.29 -19.32 -53.19
C GLY A 219 30.70 -19.83 -52.87
N GLN A 220 31.19 -19.62 -51.64
CA GLN A 220 32.49 -20.14 -51.19
C GLN A 220 32.55 -21.68 -51.24
N LEU A 221 31.49 -22.36 -50.77
CA LEU A 221 31.42 -23.81 -50.79
C LEU A 221 31.35 -24.36 -52.22
N GLN A 222 30.61 -23.70 -53.12
CA GLN A 222 30.59 -24.07 -54.54
C GLN A 222 31.96 -23.91 -55.20
N GLN A 223 32.67 -22.81 -54.93
CA GLN A 223 34.04 -22.61 -55.41
C GLN A 223 34.99 -23.67 -54.85
N ALA A 224 34.95 -23.92 -53.54
CA ALA A 224 35.78 -24.95 -52.90
C ALA A 224 35.52 -26.36 -53.45
N LEU A 225 34.25 -26.66 -53.77
CA LEU A 225 33.87 -27.92 -54.38
C LEU A 225 34.39 -28.02 -55.82
N GLN A 226 34.30 -26.94 -56.62
CA GLN A 226 34.88 -26.89 -57.96
C GLN A 226 36.41 -27.04 -57.94
N THR A 227 37.11 -26.37 -57.02
CA THR A 227 38.56 -26.51 -56.89
C THR A 227 38.95 -27.91 -56.46
N ALA A 228 38.27 -28.50 -55.46
CA ALA A 228 38.53 -29.87 -55.01
C ALA A 228 38.28 -30.91 -56.12
N GLN A 229 37.23 -30.72 -56.93
CA GLN A 229 36.97 -31.57 -58.10
C GLN A 229 38.09 -31.44 -59.15
N LEU A 230 38.57 -30.24 -59.40
CA LEU A 230 39.65 -29.99 -60.35
C LEU A 230 40.99 -30.56 -59.85
N GLU A 231 41.32 -30.39 -58.57
CA GLU A 231 42.48 -31.01 -57.94
C GLU A 231 42.40 -32.54 -57.95
N ALA A 232 41.23 -33.12 -57.68
CA ALA A 232 41.02 -34.56 -57.74
C ALA A 232 41.21 -35.11 -59.17
N THR A 233 40.68 -34.42 -60.19
CA THR A 233 40.88 -34.83 -61.59
C THR A 233 42.33 -34.68 -62.03
N GLN A 234 43.04 -33.62 -61.61
CA GLN A 234 44.47 -33.46 -61.84
C GLN A 234 45.30 -34.54 -61.13
N ALA A 235 44.97 -34.87 -59.88
CA ALA A 235 45.65 -35.93 -59.14
C ALA A 235 45.45 -37.30 -59.79
N GLN A 236 44.23 -37.60 -60.26
CA GLN A 236 43.94 -38.81 -61.04
C GLN A 236 44.70 -38.85 -62.36
N ALA A 237 44.81 -37.71 -63.07
CA ALA A 237 45.60 -37.62 -64.30
C ALA A 237 47.09 -37.87 -64.03
N ARG A 238 47.67 -37.22 -63.02
CA ARG A 238 49.06 -37.46 -62.59
C ARG A 238 49.29 -38.91 -62.16
N GLN A 239 48.33 -39.52 -61.46
CA GLN A 239 48.41 -40.93 -61.10
C GLN A 239 48.45 -41.81 -62.35
N ARG A 240 47.60 -41.54 -63.35
CA ARG A 240 47.58 -42.28 -64.63
C ARG A 240 48.88 -42.09 -65.43
N GLU A 241 49.45 -40.89 -65.44
CA GLU A 241 50.73 -40.60 -66.11
C GLU A 241 51.93 -41.25 -65.40
N CYS A 242 51.94 -41.24 -64.08
CA CYS A 242 53.02 -41.82 -63.28
C CYS A 242 52.92 -43.35 -63.15
N ALA A 243 51.72 -43.93 -63.26
CA ALA A 243 51.49 -45.38 -63.17
C ALA A 243 52.45 -46.21 -64.07
N PRO A 244 52.59 -45.93 -65.39
CA PRO A 244 53.51 -46.67 -66.23
C PRO A 244 54.97 -46.47 -65.82
N ARG A 245 55.36 -45.26 -65.35
CA ARG A 245 56.73 -44.99 -64.87
C ARG A 245 57.06 -45.75 -63.59
N VAL A 246 56.11 -45.82 -62.65
CA VAL A 246 56.25 -46.60 -61.42
C VAL A 246 56.32 -48.09 -61.76
N GLN A 247 55.49 -48.57 -62.69
CA GLN A 247 55.56 -49.96 -63.16
C GLN A 247 56.90 -50.28 -63.84
N GLN A 248 57.42 -49.36 -64.67
CA GLN A 248 58.77 -49.47 -65.26
C GLN A 248 59.86 -49.46 -64.19
N ALA A 249 59.76 -48.60 -63.16
CA ALA A 249 60.70 -48.57 -62.05
C ALA A 249 60.67 -49.88 -61.25
N HIS A 250 59.50 -50.47 -61.00
CA HIS A 250 59.38 -51.79 -60.37
C HIS A 250 59.98 -52.90 -61.22
N LEU A 251 59.73 -52.90 -62.54
CA LEU A 251 60.35 -53.86 -63.46
C LEU A 251 61.88 -53.69 -63.52
N ALA A 252 62.37 -52.44 -63.54
CA ALA A 252 63.80 -52.14 -63.49
C ALA A 252 64.42 -52.60 -62.16
N GLN A 253 63.75 -52.40 -61.02
CA GLN A 253 64.20 -52.88 -59.71
C GLN A 253 64.18 -54.42 -59.63
N ALA A 254 63.18 -55.09 -60.21
CA ALA A 254 63.14 -56.54 -60.32
C ALA A 254 64.28 -57.07 -61.22
N ASN A 255 64.57 -56.39 -62.33
CA ASN A 255 65.70 -56.72 -63.19
C ASN A 255 67.04 -56.48 -62.48
N LEU A 256 67.19 -55.38 -61.75
CA LEU A 256 68.38 -55.07 -60.99
C LEU A 256 68.61 -56.12 -59.91
N SER A 257 67.60 -56.43 -59.09
CA SER A 257 67.71 -57.49 -58.07
C SER A 257 68.05 -58.86 -58.66
N ARG A 258 67.46 -59.25 -59.80
CA ARG A 258 67.85 -60.47 -60.53
C ARG A 258 69.31 -60.41 -60.98
N LEU A 259 69.75 -59.28 -61.55
CA LEU A 259 71.13 -59.09 -61.99
C LEU A 259 72.11 -59.13 -60.80
N THR A 260 71.75 -58.53 -59.67
CA THR A 260 72.53 -58.59 -58.42
C THR A 260 72.64 -60.03 -57.93
N GLN A 261 71.54 -60.78 -57.87
CA GLN A 261 71.57 -62.21 -57.52
C GLN A 261 72.44 -63.04 -58.47
N THR A 262 72.38 -62.77 -59.78
CA THR A 262 73.28 -63.44 -60.73
C THR A 262 74.73 -63.01 -60.58
N LEU A 263 75.00 -61.75 -60.26
CA LEU A 263 76.34 -61.25 -59.96
C LEU A 263 76.90 -61.88 -58.69
N ASP A 264 76.11 -61.96 -57.63
CA ASP A 264 76.49 -62.63 -56.38
C ASP A 264 76.78 -64.12 -56.64
N ALA A 265 75.94 -64.80 -57.42
CA ALA A 265 76.18 -66.19 -57.82
C ALA A 265 77.46 -66.35 -58.66
N GLN A 266 77.72 -65.44 -59.61
CA GLN A 266 78.94 -65.42 -60.42
C GLN A 266 80.18 -65.08 -59.58
N GLN A 267 80.05 -64.20 -58.58
CA GLN A 267 81.12 -63.89 -57.63
C GLN A 267 81.44 -65.10 -56.75
N VAL A 268 80.43 -65.84 -56.29
CA VAL A 268 80.65 -67.10 -55.55
C VAL A 268 81.34 -68.13 -56.44
N LEU A 269 80.91 -68.29 -57.70
CA LEU A 269 81.59 -69.18 -58.65
C LEU A 269 83.02 -68.74 -58.95
N MET A 270 83.27 -67.44 -59.10
CA MET A 270 84.60 -66.89 -59.28
C MET A 270 85.47 -67.15 -58.04
N GLN A 271 84.97 -66.92 -56.83
CA GLN A 271 85.69 -67.25 -55.59
C GLN A 271 85.97 -68.75 -55.48
N GLN A 272 85.02 -69.62 -55.85
CA GLN A 272 85.24 -71.07 -55.88
C GLN A 272 86.30 -71.46 -56.93
N ALA A 273 86.28 -70.85 -58.12
CA ALA A 273 87.29 -71.09 -59.14
C ALA A 273 88.67 -70.55 -58.73
N GLN A 274 88.72 -69.41 -58.04
CA GLN A 274 89.94 -68.84 -57.48
C GLN A 274 90.50 -69.76 -56.39
N GLN A 275 89.65 -70.22 -55.48
CA GLN A 275 90.01 -71.15 -54.41
C GLN A 275 90.45 -72.50 -54.97
N ALA A 276 89.79 -73.03 -56.01
CA ALA A 276 90.24 -74.24 -56.70
C ALA A 276 91.56 -74.02 -57.46
N CYS A 277 91.80 -72.82 -57.99
CA CYS A 277 93.08 -72.46 -58.62
C CYS A 277 94.19 -72.34 -57.57
N ASP A 278 93.91 -71.73 -56.41
CA ASP A 278 94.84 -71.62 -55.28
C ASP A 278 95.13 -73.00 -54.66
N GLU A 279 94.13 -73.86 -54.50
CA GLU A 279 94.28 -75.26 -54.08
C GLU A 279 95.09 -76.06 -55.12
N GLY A 280 94.84 -75.83 -56.41
CA GLY A 280 95.61 -76.39 -57.51
C GLY A 280 97.07 -75.92 -57.50
N GLN A 281 97.32 -74.63 -57.27
CA GLN A 281 98.66 -74.06 -57.14
C GLN A 281 99.38 -74.56 -55.89
N GLN A 282 98.68 -74.70 -54.76
CA GLN A 282 99.22 -75.30 -53.53
C GLN A 282 99.50 -76.79 -53.72
N GLY A 283 98.65 -77.51 -54.46
CA GLY A 283 98.88 -78.90 -54.87
C GLY A 283 100.10 -79.05 -55.77
N LEU A 284 100.25 -78.16 -56.76
CA LEU A 284 101.43 -78.07 -57.63
C LEU A 284 102.68 -77.72 -56.83
N ALA A 285 102.61 -76.76 -55.91
CA ALA A 285 103.70 -76.38 -55.02
C ALA A 285 104.11 -77.56 -54.13
N ARG A 286 103.16 -78.32 -53.57
CA ARG A 286 103.44 -79.56 -52.81
C ARG A 286 104.06 -80.65 -53.69
N MET A 287 103.63 -80.81 -54.94
CA MET A 287 104.26 -81.74 -55.88
C MET A 287 105.69 -81.31 -56.23
N ILE A 288 105.93 -80.01 -56.44
CA ILE A 288 107.27 -79.45 -56.67
C ILE A 288 108.13 -79.61 -55.41
N GLU A 289 107.59 -79.39 -54.22
CA GLU A 289 108.29 -79.59 -52.95
C GLU A 289 108.62 -81.06 -52.73
N HIS A 290 107.68 -81.98 -53.00
CA HIS A 290 107.95 -83.42 -53.01
C HIS A 290 108.99 -83.82 -54.06
N GLN A 291 108.98 -83.19 -55.24
CA GLN A 291 109.98 -83.41 -56.28
C GLN A 291 111.35 -82.88 -55.84
N GLN A 292 111.43 -81.72 -55.18
CA GLN A 292 112.66 -81.16 -54.63
C GLN A 292 113.19 -81.96 -53.43
N GLN A 293 112.30 -82.43 -52.54
CA GLN A 293 112.66 -83.36 -51.46
C GLN A 293 113.12 -84.71 -52.01
N GLY A 294 112.50 -85.18 -53.11
CA GLY A 294 112.93 -86.36 -53.85
C GLY A 294 114.29 -86.16 -54.51
N ALA A 295 114.51 -85.02 -55.17
CA ALA A 295 115.79 -84.65 -55.77
C ALA A 295 116.88 -84.49 -54.72
N GLY A 296 116.59 -83.87 -53.58
CA GLY A 296 117.50 -83.74 -52.45
C GLY A 296 117.79 -85.08 -51.76
N ARG A 297 116.80 -85.98 -51.67
CA ARG A 297 117.04 -87.37 -51.23
C ARG A 297 117.92 -88.12 -52.21
N ILE A 298 117.73 -87.94 -53.52
CA ILE A 298 118.60 -88.53 -54.54
C ILE A 298 120.01 -87.96 -54.43
N GLU A 299 120.18 -86.64 -54.29
CA GLU A 299 121.50 -86.02 -54.09
C GLU A 299 122.18 -86.51 -52.80
N HIS A 300 121.44 -86.66 -51.71
CA HIS A 300 121.95 -87.19 -50.45
C HIS A 300 122.31 -88.69 -50.55
N ILE A 301 121.52 -89.48 -51.27
CA ILE A 301 121.79 -90.90 -51.53
C ILE A 301 122.99 -91.04 -52.47
N THR A 302 123.14 -90.20 -53.49
CA THR A 302 124.30 -90.20 -54.40
C THR A 302 125.57 -89.81 -53.64
N ARG A 303 125.50 -88.81 -52.75
CA ARG A 303 126.64 -88.41 -51.91
C ARG A 303 127.02 -89.45 -50.87
N GLN A 304 126.04 -90.15 -50.30
CA GLN A 304 126.28 -91.31 -49.43
C GLN A 304 126.82 -92.51 -50.22
N LEU A 305 126.40 -92.70 -51.47
CA LEU A 305 126.92 -93.73 -52.36
C LEU A 305 128.38 -93.48 -52.73
N GLU A 306 128.77 -92.24 -53.03
CA GLU A 306 130.17 -91.86 -53.29
C GLU A 306 131.07 -92.04 -52.05
N GLN A 307 130.59 -91.78 -50.84
CA GLN A 307 131.32 -92.06 -49.60
C GLN A 307 131.35 -93.56 -49.23
N SER A 308 130.41 -94.36 -49.74
CA SER A 308 130.36 -95.81 -49.51
C SER A 308 131.09 -96.65 -50.57
N ALA A 309 131.65 -96.03 -51.61
CA ALA A 309 132.39 -96.70 -52.67
C ALA A 309 133.65 -97.45 -52.16
N GLU A 310 134.24 -97.03 -51.04
CA GLU A 310 135.37 -97.73 -50.40
C GLU A 310 134.96 -98.94 -49.54
N LEU A 311 133.66 -99.11 -49.23
CA LEU A 311 133.15 -100.21 -48.39
C LEU A 311 132.52 -101.37 -49.18
N THR A 312 132.56 -101.29 -50.51
CA THR A 312 132.03 -102.28 -51.45
C THR A 312 132.53 -103.74 -51.27
N PRO A 313 133.76 -104.03 -50.77
CA PRO A 313 134.18 -105.41 -50.52
C PRO A 313 133.49 -106.07 -49.30
N LEU A 314 132.88 -105.28 -48.41
CA LEU A 314 132.24 -105.77 -47.18
C LEU A 314 130.75 -106.10 -47.34
N ALA A 315 130.04 -105.43 -48.25
CA ALA A 315 128.62 -105.66 -48.49
C ALA A 315 128.34 -107.02 -49.18
N ASN A 316 129.20 -107.45 -50.11
CA ASN A 316 129.06 -108.74 -50.79
C ASN A 316 129.34 -109.95 -49.85
N ALA A 317 129.98 -109.73 -48.70
CA ALA A 317 130.19 -110.79 -47.70
C ALA A 317 128.94 -111.01 -46.80
N TRP A 318 128.01 -110.06 -46.73
CA TRP A 318 126.85 -110.13 -45.83
C TRP A 318 125.76 -111.11 -46.30
N ASP A 319 125.67 -111.37 -47.61
CA ASP A 319 124.76 -112.38 -48.17
C ASP A 319 125.14 -113.81 -47.77
N ALA A 320 126.41 -114.07 -47.42
CA ALA A 320 126.87 -115.37 -46.96
C ALA A 320 126.56 -115.65 -45.46
N TYR A 321 126.46 -114.61 -44.63
CA TYR A 321 126.27 -114.75 -43.17
C TYR A 321 124.81 -114.57 -42.70
N ARG A 322 123.96 -113.93 -43.49
CA ARG A 322 122.54 -113.69 -43.17
C ARG A 322 121.69 -114.96 -43.00
N PRO A 323 121.85 -116.05 -43.79
CA PRO A 323 121.05 -117.26 -43.60
C PRO A 323 121.37 -118.01 -42.30
N ARG A 324 122.63 -117.94 -41.83
CA ARG A 324 123.10 -118.62 -40.61
C ARG A 324 122.58 -117.97 -39.32
N LEU A 325 122.42 -116.64 -39.29
CA LEU A 325 121.81 -115.93 -38.16
C LEU A 325 120.29 -116.14 -38.08
N GLN A 326 119.59 -116.31 -39.21
CA GLN A 326 118.16 -116.65 -39.22
C GLN A 326 117.87 -118.08 -38.72
N GLN A 327 118.81 -119.03 -38.83
CA GLN A 327 118.69 -120.34 -38.19
C GLN A 327 118.89 -120.29 -36.66
N LEU A 328 119.76 -119.43 -36.15
CA LEU A 328 119.99 -119.27 -34.70
C LEU A 328 118.79 -118.59 -33.98
N VAL A 329 118.11 -117.66 -34.64
CA VAL A 329 116.89 -117.01 -34.09
C VAL A 329 115.66 -117.93 -34.17
N ARG A 330 115.60 -118.85 -35.14
CA ARG A 330 114.57 -119.91 -35.15
C ARG A 330 114.79 -120.97 -34.07
N LEU A 331 116.05 -121.27 -33.71
CA LEU A 331 116.38 -122.19 -32.61
C LEU A 331 116.14 -121.57 -31.22
N SER A 332 116.33 -120.25 -31.03
CA SER A 332 116.03 -119.61 -29.74
C SER A 332 114.54 -119.40 -29.50
N ASN A 333 113.74 -119.14 -30.54
CA ASN A 333 112.28 -119.03 -30.41
C ASN A 333 111.59 -120.38 -30.17
N ASN A 334 112.15 -121.49 -30.66
CA ASN A 334 111.67 -122.84 -30.32
C ASN A 334 112.00 -123.26 -28.87
N LEU A 335 113.00 -122.63 -28.22
CA LEU A 335 113.28 -122.81 -26.80
C LEU A 335 112.39 -121.93 -25.89
N GLY A 336 111.80 -120.85 -26.43
CA GLY A 336 110.86 -119.98 -25.72
C GLY A 336 109.41 -120.48 -25.70
N THR A 337 108.99 -121.21 -26.73
CA THR A 337 107.66 -121.84 -26.80
C THR A 337 107.57 -123.13 -25.98
N GLY A 338 108.67 -123.83 -25.73
CA GLY A 338 108.71 -124.99 -24.82
C GLY A 338 108.60 -124.66 -23.33
N ASN A 339 109.08 -123.48 -22.89
CA ASN A 339 109.07 -123.09 -21.47
C ASN A 339 107.76 -122.45 -20.98
N LYS A 340 106.76 -122.24 -21.85
CA LYS A 340 105.44 -121.71 -21.48
C LYS A 340 104.30 -122.74 -21.56
N GLU A 341 104.52 -123.92 -22.15
CA GLU A 341 103.53 -125.01 -22.18
C GLU A 341 103.71 -126.06 -21.05
N LEU A 342 104.77 -125.94 -20.24
CA LEU A 342 105.06 -126.84 -19.11
C LEU A 342 104.10 -126.76 -17.90
N PRO A 343 103.44 -125.63 -17.56
CA PRO A 343 102.45 -125.61 -16.47
C PRO A 343 101.04 -126.09 -16.90
N ALA A 344 100.74 -126.15 -18.21
CA ALA A 344 99.39 -126.48 -18.70
C ALA A 344 99.21 -127.98 -19.03
N PHE A 345 100.29 -128.70 -19.33
CA PHE A 345 100.25 -130.16 -19.44
C PHE A 345 100.26 -130.87 -18.07
N GLU A 346 100.72 -130.23 -16.98
CA GLU A 346 100.59 -130.76 -15.62
C GLU A 346 99.13 -130.74 -15.09
N GLN A 347 98.28 -129.83 -15.56
CA GLN A 347 96.83 -129.87 -15.24
C GLN A 347 96.06 -130.92 -16.06
N ARG A 348 96.62 -131.39 -17.20
CA ARG A 348 96.07 -132.51 -17.99
C ARG A 348 96.43 -133.90 -17.45
N ALA A 349 97.26 -134.00 -16.41
CA ALA A 349 97.61 -135.26 -15.77
C ALA A 349 96.87 -135.52 -14.43
N GLN A 350 96.20 -134.52 -13.82
CA GLN A 350 95.53 -134.68 -12.52
C GLN A 350 93.99 -134.70 -12.55
N LEU A 351 93.34 -134.43 -13.69
CA LEU A 351 91.89 -134.57 -13.87
C LEU A 351 91.46 -135.78 -14.74
N ALA A 352 92.41 -136.66 -15.06
CA ALA A 352 92.15 -138.01 -15.59
C ALA A 352 92.19 -139.08 -14.47
N ALA A 353 92.05 -138.64 -13.21
CA ALA A 353 92.04 -139.49 -12.01
C ALA A 353 90.81 -139.24 -11.11
N GLN A 354 89.68 -138.85 -11.72
CA GLN A 354 88.28 -139.12 -11.35
C GLN A 354 87.47 -139.16 -12.64
#